data_AF-A0A9E0VU09-F1
#
_entry.id   AF-A0A9E0VU09-F1
#
_cell.length_a   1.000
_cell.length_b   1.000
_cell.length_c   1.000
_cell.angle_alpha   90.00
_cell.angle_beta   90.00
_cell.angle_gamma   90.00
#
_symmetry.space_group_name_H-M   'P 1'
#
loop_
_entity.id
_entity.type
_entity.pdbx_description
1 polymer ?
#
loop_
_entity_poly.entity_id
_entity_poly.type
_entity_poly.pdbx_seq_one_letter_code
_entity_poly.pdbx_strand_id
1 'polypeptide(L)'
;MTKHNPNNERIKRKYLIFMKEARQQQEATIDAIAKAINRFENYTKFRDFKSFRFEQAVGFKKHLAKQDNKRTGDKLSKATLNSTLRQLKSFFNGCLCRRDINHASITLMLNILICQKMMFELPRQNVLNLFRQESR
;
A
#
# COMPACT_ATOMS: atom_id res chain seq x y z
N MET A 1 23.08 -8.98 2.94
CA MET A 1 22.19 -9.11 4.13
C MET A 1 21.31 -7.88 4.19
N THR A 2 20.03 -8.00 3.81
CA THR A 2 19.09 -6.88 3.89
C THR A 2 18.78 -6.59 5.35
N LYS A 3 19.19 -5.40 5.81
CA LYS A 3 19.01 -4.95 7.20
C LYS A 3 17.52 -4.62 7.40
N HIS A 4 16.73 -5.63 7.78
CA HIS A 4 15.31 -5.46 8.11
C HIS A 4 15.17 -4.42 9.22
N ASN A 5 14.22 -3.50 9.09
CA ASN A 5 13.98 -2.50 10.13
C ASN A 5 13.21 -3.16 11.30
N PRO A 6 13.79 -3.21 12.52
CA PRO A 6 13.15 -3.88 13.65
C PRO A 6 11.80 -3.25 14.04
N ASN A 7 11.60 -1.96 13.78
CA ASN A 7 10.31 -1.29 14.03
C ASN A 7 9.24 -1.79 13.06
N ASN A 8 9.59 -1.99 11.80
CA ASN A 8 8.68 -2.53 10.79
C ASN A 8 8.26 -3.96 11.15
N GLU A 9 9.20 -4.81 11.56
CA GLU A 9 8.90 -6.18 11.99
C GLU A 9 7.93 -6.23 13.17
N ARG A 10 8.11 -5.34 14.16
CA ARG A 10 7.19 -5.20 15.30
C ARG A 10 5.79 -4.80 14.86
N ILE A 11 5.67 -3.89 13.90
CA ILE A 11 4.37 -3.44 13.36
C ILE A 11 3.71 -4.57 12.57
N LYS A 12 4.45 -5.27 11.69
CA LYS A 12 3.96 -6.42 10.93
C LYS A 12 3.41 -7.51 11.83
N ARG A 13 4.19 -7.95 12.83
CA ARG A 13 3.76 -9.00 13.76
C ARG A 13 2.45 -8.64 14.49
N LYS A 14 2.37 -7.42 15.03
CA LYS A 14 1.16 -6.95 15.71
C LYS A 14 -0.05 -6.92 14.77
N TYR A 15 0.14 -6.49 13.53
CA TYR A 15 -0.93 -6.47 12.54
C TYR A 15 -1.39 -7.87 12.13
N LEU A 16 -0.47 -8.79 11.85
CA LEU A 16 -0.82 -10.16 11.44
C LEU A 16 -1.56 -10.90 12.57
N ILE A 17 -1.12 -10.73 13.83
CA ILE A 17 -1.85 -11.25 15.01
C ILE A 17 -3.25 -10.65 15.07
N PHE A 18 -3.40 -9.33 14.88
CA PHE A 18 -4.71 -8.70 14.86
C PHE A 18 -5.62 -9.26 13.74
N MET A 19 -5.08 -9.51 12.55
CA MET A 19 -5.87 -10.10 11.45
C MET A 19 -6.30 -11.54 11.74
N LYS A 20 -5.46 -12.30 12.45
CA LYS A 20 -5.76 -13.67 12.90
C LYS A 20 -6.81 -13.68 14.00
N GLU A 21 -6.58 -12.95 15.08
CA GLU A 21 -7.40 -13.01 16.29
C GLU A 21 -8.69 -12.18 16.16
N ALA A 22 -8.59 -10.93 15.71
CA ALA A 22 -9.73 -10.00 15.72
C ALA A 22 -10.62 -10.11 14.49
N ARG A 23 -10.05 -10.50 13.35
CA ARG A 23 -10.78 -10.61 12.07
C ARG A 23 -10.94 -12.04 11.58
N GLN A 24 -10.46 -13.03 12.34
CA GLN A 24 -10.54 -14.46 12.05
C GLN A 24 -10.24 -14.78 10.57
N GLN A 25 -9.25 -14.07 10.01
CA GLN A 25 -8.92 -14.28 8.60
C GLN A 25 -8.24 -15.64 8.42
N GLN A 26 -8.52 -16.26 7.29
CA GLN A 26 -7.84 -17.49 6.89
C GLN A 26 -6.34 -17.25 6.72
N GLU A 27 -5.53 -18.28 7.01
CA GLU A 27 -4.08 -18.21 6.94
C GLU A 27 -3.58 -17.81 5.55
N ALA A 28 -4.25 -18.27 4.48
CA ALA A 28 -3.95 -17.88 3.11
C ALA A 28 -4.06 -16.37 2.86
N THR A 29 -5.01 -15.70 3.52
CA THR A 29 -5.18 -14.24 3.43
C THR A 29 -4.10 -13.51 4.21
N ILE A 30 -3.73 -14.02 5.39
CA ILE A 30 -2.64 -13.49 6.21
C ILE A 30 -1.31 -13.58 5.44
N ASP A 31 -1.07 -14.69 4.75
CA ASP A 31 0.09 -14.88 3.89
C ASP A 31 0.09 -13.93 2.69
N ALA A 32 -1.07 -13.70 2.07
CA ALA A 32 -1.20 -12.74 0.98
C ALA A 32 -0.88 -11.31 1.45
N ILE A 33 -1.33 -10.94 2.65
CA ILE A 33 -0.99 -9.67 3.30
C ILE A 33 0.51 -9.58 3.54
N ALA A 34 1.12 -10.59 4.16
CA ALA A 34 2.54 -10.62 4.46
C ALA A 34 3.39 -10.50 3.17
N LYS A 35 3.00 -11.20 2.10
CA LYS A 35 3.63 -11.09 0.77
C LYS A 35 3.51 -9.68 0.20
N ALA A 36 2.35 -9.04 0.30
CA ALA A 36 2.14 -7.69 -0.18
C ALA A 36 3.02 -6.68 0.57
N ILE A 37 3.11 -6.78 1.90
CA ILE A 37 3.96 -5.91 2.73
C ILE A 37 5.43 -6.11 2.38
N ASN A 38 5.89 -7.36 2.28
CA ASN A 38 7.28 -7.66 1.93
C ASN A 38 7.66 -7.07 0.56
N ARG A 39 6.77 -7.14 -0.45
CA ARG A 39 7.00 -6.49 -1.76
C ARG A 39 7.19 -4.97 -1.62
N PHE A 40 6.38 -4.33 -0.79
CA PHE A 40 6.47 -2.89 -0.54
C PHE A 40 7.76 -2.50 0.21
N GLU A 41 8.16 -3.29 1.20
CA GLU A 41 9.42 -3.08 1.93
C GLU A 41 10.65 -3.24 1.03
N ASN A 42 10.65 -4.24 0.14
CA ASN A 42 11.73 -4.39 -0.83
C ASN A 42 11.82 -3.18 -1.77
N TYR A 43 10.69 -2.65 -2.23
CA TYR A 43 10.66 -1.44 -3.07
C TYR A 43 11.20 -0.21 -2.32
N THR A 44 10.81 -0.04 -1.06
CA THR A 44 11.22 1.11 -0.22
C THR A 44 12.57 0.93 0.47
N LYS A 45 13.24 -0.21 0.27
CA LYS A 45 14.50 -0.59 0.92
C LYS A 45 14.40 -0.62 2.46
N PHE A 46 13.31 -1.18 2.99
CA PHE A 46 13.05 -1.32 4.44
C PHE A 46 13.03 0.00 5.22
N ARG A 47 12.59 1.08 4.55
CA ARG A 47 12.35 2.36 5.22
C ARG A 47 11.23 2.22 6.27
N ASP A 48 11.27 3.03 7.32
CA ASP A 48 10.25 3.02 8.38
C ASP A 48 8.86 3.34 7.80
N PHE A 49 7.86 2.50 8.13
CA PHE A 49 6.45 2.73 7.76
C PHE A 49 5.91 4.07 8.25
N LYS A 50 6.47 4.66 9.31
CA LYS A 50 6.12 6.00 9.78
C LYS A 50 6.45 7.12 8.79
N SER A 51 7.47 6.91 7.95
CA SER A 51 7.92 7.88 6.94
C SER A 51 7.21 7.70 5.59
N PHE A 52 6.05 7.06 5.61
CA PHE A 52 5.28 6.76 4.42
C PHE A 52 4.80 8.06 3.76
N ARG A 53 5.08 8.19 2.46
CA ARG A 53 4.67 9.34 1.63
C ARG A 53 3.86 8.86 0.43
N PHE A 54 2.92 9.67 -0.04
CA PHE A 54 2.05 9.30 -1.16
C PHE A 54 2.79 8.93 -2.45
N GLU A 55 3.90 9.63 -2.71
CA GLU A 55 4.78 9.40 -3.86
C GLU A 55 5.30 7.96 -3.89
N GLN A 56 5.59 7.38 -2.72
CA GLN A 56 6.07 6.00 -2.60
C GLN A 56 5.01 5.00 -3.07
N ALA A 57 3.73 5.24 -2.78
CA ALA A 57 2.66 4.36 -3.21
C ALA A 57 2.35 4.49 -4.70
N VAL A 58 2.38 5.72 -5.25
CA VAL A 58 2.25 5.94 -6.70
C VAL A 58 3.41 5.27 -7.45
N GLY A 59 4.64 5.44 -6.94
CA GLY A 59 5.84 4.79 -7.45
C GLY A 59 5.75 3.26 -7.37
N PHE A 60 5.28 2.73 -6.24
CA PHE A 60 5.10 1.29 -6.04
C PHE A 60 4.06 0.69 -6.99
N LYS A 61 2.93 1.37 -7.22
CA LYS A 61 1.91 0.94 -8.20
C LYS A 61 2.51 0.85 -9.61
N LYS A 62 3.29 1.85 -10.02
CA LYS A 62 3.99 1.86 -11.32
C LYS A 62 5.05 0.75 -11.39
N HIS A 63 5.77 0.51 -10.30
CA HIS A 63 6.75 -0.56 -10.21
C HIS A 63 6.09 -1.94 -10.37
N LEU A 64 5.01 -2.20 -9.64
CA LEU A 64 4.25 -3.45 -9.77
C LEU A 64 3.70 -3.66 -11.18
N ALA A 65 3.21 -2.60 -11.85
CA ALA A 65 2.69 -2.70 -13.22
C ALA A 65 3.77 -3.05 -14.26
N LYS A 66 5.05 -2.85 -13.92
CA LYS A 66 6.21 -3.23 -14.75
C LYS A 66 6.79 -4.60 -14.37
N GLN A 67 6.33 -5.22 -13.28
CA GLN A 67 6.82 -6.53 -12.88
C GLN A 67 6.13 -7.64 -13.67
N ASP A 68 6.95 -8.59 -14.12
CA ASP A 68 6.50 -9.79 -14.79
C ASP A 68 6.20 -10.89 -13.77
N ASN A 69 5.20 -11.69 -14.08
CA ASN A 69 4.84 -12.85 -13.30
C ASN A 69 5.82 -13.98 -13.61
N LYS A 70 6.67 -14.32 -12.63
CA LYS A 70 7.68 -15.39 -12.77
C LYS A 70 7.14 -16.73 -13.27
N ARG A 71 5.84 -17.02 -13.07
CA ARG A 71 5.22 -18.28 -13.52
C ARG A 71 4.77 -18.26 -14.98
N THR A 72 4.29 -17.12 -15.46
CA THR A 72 3.68 -17.00 -16.81
C THR A 72 4.54 -16.21 -17.79
N GLY A 73 5.57 -15.50 -17.32
CA GLY A 73 6.37 -14.57 -18.14
C GLY A 73 5.66 -13.27 -18.47
N ASP A 74 4.32 -13.25 -18.43
CA ASP A 74 3.51 -12.07 -18.69
C ASP A 74 3.51 -11.05 -17.55
N LYS A 75 3.20 -9.80 -17.89
CA LYS A 75 2.95 -8.72 -16.92
C LYS A 75 1.88 -9.11 -15.90
N LEU A 76 2.02 -8.63 -14.67
CA LEU A 76 1.01 -8.84 -13.63
C LEU A 76 -0.38 -8.37 -14.08
N SER A 77 -1.37 -9.26 -13.91
CA SER A 77 -2.76 -8.92 -14.22
C SER A 77 -3.26 -7.75 -13.37
N LYS A 78 -4.19 -6.96 -13.93
CA LYS A 78 -4.84 -5.85 -13.20
C LYS A 78 -5.49 -6.33 -11.90
N ALA A 79 -6.02 -7.55 -11.87
CA ALA A 79 -6.63 -8.14 -10.67
C ALA A 79 -5.58 -8.37 -9.57
N THR A 80 -4.40 -8.89 -9.91
CA THR A 80 -3.30 -9.14 -8.96
C THR A 80 -2.70 -7.84 -8.42
N LEU A 81 -2.61 -6.81 -9.27
CA LEU A 81 -2.22 -5.47 -8.83
C LEU A 81 -3.20 -4.93 -7.80
N ASN A 82 -4.50 -5.00 -8.11
CA ASN A 82 -5.55 -4.49 -7.24
C ASN A 82 -5.64 -5.26 -5.92
N SER A 83 -5.47 -6.58 -5.92
CA SER A 83 -5.47 -7.36 -4.68
C SER A 83 -4.28 -6.98 -3.79
N THR A 84 -3.08 -6.82 -4.37
CA THR A 84 -1.88 -6.39 -3.63
C THR A 84 -2.07 -5.00 -3.02
N LEU A 85 -2.59 -4.04 -3.79
CA LEU A 85 -2.85 -2.68 -3.32
C LEU A 85 -3.94 -2.63 -2.23
N ARG A 86 -4.97 -3.49 -2.33
CA ARG A 86 -6.01 -3.60 -1.28
C ARG A 86 -5.44 -4.13 0.03
N GLN A 87 -4.55 -5.12 -0.01
CA GLN A 87 -3.91 -5.62 1.21
C GLN A 87 -3.04 -4.54 1.86
N LEU A 88 -2.28 -3.78 1.07
CA LEU A 88 -1.51 -2.64 1.59
C LEU A 88 -2.41 -1.55 2.17
N LYS A 89 -3.52 -1.22 1.51
CA LYS A 89 -4.53 -0.30 2.05
C LYS A 89 -5.02 -0.76 3.43
N SER A 90 -5.42 -2.02 3.54
CA SER A 90 -5.92 -2.60 4.79
C SER A 90 -4.85 -2.56 5.89
N PHE A 91 -3.58 -2.82 5.53
CA PHE A 91 -2.45 -2.75 6.44
C PHE A 91 -2.24 -1.36 7.01
N PHE A 92 -2.10 -0.35 6.14
CA PHE A 92 -1.91 1.02 6.60
C PHE A 92 -3.15 1.52 7.37
N ASN A 93 -4.37 1.23 6.91
CA ASN A 93 -5.60 1.61 7.62
C ASN A 93 -5.70 0.99 9.02
N GLY A 94 -5.42 -0.31 9.16
CA GLY A 94 -5.48 -0.97 10.47
C GLY A 94 -4.34 -0.57 11.41
N CYS A 95 -3.16 -0.20 10.88
CA CYS A 95 -2.09 0.36 11.69
C CYS A 95 -2.40 1.76 12.22
N LEU A 96 -3.16 2.57 11.46
CA LEU A 96 -3.49 3.96 11.80
C LEU A 96 -4.53 4.10 12.91
N CYS A 97 -5.40 3.11 13.07
CA CYS A 97 -6.35 3.10 14.18
C CYS A 97 -5.65 2.93 15.55
N ARG A 98 -4.33 2.68 15.61
CA ARG A 98 -3.59 2.41 16.86
C ARG A 98 -2.35 3.28 17.12
N ARG A 99 -1.94 4.19 16.24
CA ARG A 99 -0.76 5.05 16.50
C ARG A 99 -0.74 6.26 15.57
N ASP A 100 -0.69 7.45 16.16
CA ASP A 100 -0.57 8.76 15.51
C ASP A 100 0.45 8.76 14.36
N ILE A 101 -0.08 8.70 13.14
CA ILE A 101 0.60 9.11 11.91
C ILE A 101 -0.48 9.84 11.10
N ASN A 102 -0.21 11.11 10.78
CA ASN A 102 -1.09 12.08 10.10
C ASN A 102 -2.27 11.47 9.32
N HIS A 103 -3.43 11.41 9.99
CA HIS A 103 -4.70 10.85 9.50
C HIS A 103 -5.13 11.46 8.13
N ALA A 104 -4.75 12.72 7.89
CA ALA A 104 -5.05 13.46 6.66
C ALA A 104 -4.28 12.94 5.43
N SER A 105 -3.00 12.56 5.57
CA SER A 105 -2.18 12.15 4.41
C SER A 105 -2.53 10.77 3.87
N ILE A 106 -3.17 9.91 4.69
CA ILE A 106 -3.48 8.52 4.33
C ILE A 106 -4.91 8.38 3.79
N THR A 107 -5.83 9.19 4.29
CA THR A 107 -7.20 9.29 3.77
C THR A 107 -7.22 9.86 2.34
N LEU A 108 -6.43 10.90 2.05
CA LEU A 108 -6.26 11.44 0.69
C LEU A 108 -5.66 10.40 -0.27
N MET A 109 -4.65 9.66 0.22
CA MET A 109 -3.95 8.63 -0.54
C MET A 109 -4.83 7.47 -1.00
N LEU A 110 -5.83 7.12 -0.17
CA LEU A 110 -6.66 5.93 -0.36
C LEU A 110 -7.91 6.16 -1.19
N ASN A 111 -8.39 7.41 -1.29
CA ASN A 111 -9.46 7.78 -2.21
C ASN A 111 -8.91 7.96 -3.66
N ILE A 112 -7.70 8.50 -3.83
CA ILE A 112 -7.09 8.68 -5.17
C ILE A 112 -6.70 7.33 -5.82
N LEU A 113 -6.18 6.37 -5.05
CA LEU A 113 -5.72 5.09 -5.60
C LEU A 113 -6.85 4.10 -5.97
N ILE A 114 -8.07 4.31 -5.47
CA ILE A 114 -9.26 3.49 -5.79
C ILE A 114 -10.22 4.20 -6.76
N CYS A 115 -10.33 5.53 -6.74
CA CYS A 115 -11.11 6.26 -7.74
C CYS A 115 -10.48 6.25 -9.14
N GLN A 116 -9.26 5.72 -9.30
CA GLN A 116 -8.65 5.48 -10.61
C GLN A 116 -9.26 4.30 -11.40
N LYS A 117 -10.53 3.95 -11.13
CA LYS A 117 -11.42 3.36 -12.13
C LYS A 117 -12.03 4.43 -13.07
N MET A 118 -11.84 5.73 -12.78
CA MET A 118 -12.45 6.86 -13.51
C MET A 118 -11.44 7.92 -14.02
N MET A 119 -10.12 7.65 -14.03
CA MET A 119 -9.11 8.63 -14.46
C MET A 119 -8.11 8.02 -15.47
N PHE A 120 -8.66 7.38 -16.50
CA PHE A 120 -7.90 7.02 -17.72
C PHE A 120 -8.14 8.03 -18.85
N GLU A 121 -8.50 9.29 -18.55
CA GLU A 121 -8.96 10.25 -19.57
C GLU A 121 -8.59 11.74 -19.32
N LEU A 122 -7.66 12.14 -18.43
CA LEU A 122 -7.30 13.58 -18.36
C LEU A 122 -5.80 13.90 -18.12
N PRO A 123 -5.27 14.95 -18.78
CA PRO A 123 -3.86 15.34 -18.75
C PRO A 123 -3.42 15.94 -17.40
N ARG A 124 -2.12 15.78 -17.10
CA ARG A 124 -1.46 15.98 -15.80
C ARG A 124 -1.58 17.36 -15.13
N GLN A 125 -2.16 18.38 -15.77
CA GLN A 125 -2.12 19.75 -15.26
C GLN A 125 -3.23 20.09 -14.23
N ASN A 126 -4.37 19.40 -14.22
CA ASN A 126 -5.50 19.80 -13.35
C ASN A 126 -5.46 19.24 -11.92
N VAL A 127 -4.60 18.25 -11.65
CA VAL A 127 -4.61 17.55 -10.36
C VAL A 127 -4.08 18.45 -9.24
N LEU A 128 -3.08 19.30 -9.52
CA LEU A 128 -2.50 20.20 -8.52
C LEU A 128 -3.42 21.37 -8.13
N ASN A 129 -4.33 21.79 -9.02
CA ASN A 129 -5.23 22.91 -8.75
C ASN A 129 -6.44 22.50 -7.90
N LEU A 130 -6.91 21.25 -8.01
CA LEU A 130 -7.94 20.71 -7.13
C LEU A 130 -7.45 20.59 -5.66
N PHE A 131 -6.18 20.21 -5.43
CA PHE A 131 -5.62 20.14 -4.08
C PHE A 131 -5.49 21.49 -3.37
N ARG A 132 -5.39 22.60 -4.11
CA ARG A 132 -5.27 23.95 -3.51
C ARG A 132 -6.62 24.50 -3.04
N GLN A 133 -7.75 24.00 -3.58
CA GLN A 133 -9.08 24.48 -3.20
C GLN A 133 -9.67 23.76 -1.98
N GLU A 134 -9.28 22.50 -1.71
CA GLU A 134 -9.78 21.71 -0.57
C GLU A 134 -9.02 21.95 0.76
N SER A 135 -8.03 22.86 0.77
CA SER A 135 -7.25 23.21 1.98
C SER A 135 -7.67 24.56 2.59
N ARG A 136 -8.91 25.03 2.33
CA ARG A 136 -9.52 26.19 2.99
C ARG A 136 -10.74 25.78 3.78
#